data_AF-A0A804KZU7-F1
#
_entry.id   AF-A0A804KZU7-F1
#
_cell.length_a   1.000
_cell.length_b   1.000
_cell.length_c   1.000
_cell.angle_alpha   90.00
_cell.angle_beta   90.00
_cell.angle_gamma   90.00
#
_symmetry.space_group_name_H-M   'P 1'
#
loop_
_entity.id
_entity.type
_entity.pdbx_description
1 polymer ?
#
loop_
_entity_poly.entity_id
_entity_poly.type
_entity_poly.pdbx_seq_one_letter_code
_entity_poly.pdbx_strand_id
1 'polypeptide(L)'
;MPRQSRMFVRILEALHNVSQERFEAKVELMRSFGWSESEFSSAVRKAPTFLCISLDMLRRKVEFFINVVGYTPSFIASHPNLLLLSLQKTVIPRFRVFEMLNTKGLWTRRGKFLYYVKLSNTKFMEKIVLPYKEKVPELLDILRAGAESSVSAPFSLTTSCLTSTTSLGY
;
A
#
# COMPACT_ATOMS: atom_id res chain seq x y z
N MET A 1 12.06 21.11 13.12
CA MET A 1 12.27 21.12 11.65
C MET A 1 12.52 22.57 11.24
N PRO A 2 13.63 22.88 10.53
CA PRO A 2 13.95 24.26 10.14
C PRO A 2 12.91 24.86 9.17
N ARG A 3 12.55 26.13 9.36
CA ARG A 3 11.53 26.84 8.54
C ARG A 3 11.90 26.94 7.06
N GLN A 4 13.18 26.89 6.73
CA GLN A 4 13.68 26.97 5.34
C GLN A 4 13.87 25.60 4.69
N SER A 5 13.55 24.51 5.40
CA SER A 5 13.71 23.16 4.83
C SER A 5 12.64 22.89 3.76
N ARG A 6 13.02 22.15 2.71
CA ARG A 6 12.05 21.67 1.70
C ARG A 6 10.89 20.87 2.32
N MET A 7 11.14 20.19 3.44
CA MET A 7 10.11 19.45 4.15
C MET A 7 9.09 20.36 4.81
N PHE A 8 9.52 21.49 5.38
CA PHE A 8 8.62 22.49 5.94
C PHE A 8 7.69 23.06 4.86
N VAL A 9 8.23 23.42 3.70
CA VAL A 9 7.44 23.87 2.54
C VAL A 9 6.43 22.80 2.11
N ARG A 10 6.85 21.54 1.98
CA ARG A 10 5.94 20.43 1.62
C ARG A 10 4.82 20.20 2.63
N ILE A 11 5.08 20.39 3.92
CA ILE A 11 4.05 20.29 4.96
C ILE A 11 3.04 21.42 4.80
N LEU A 12 3.51 22.67 4.62
CA LEU A 12 2.63 23.81 4.40
C LEU A 12 1.77 23.63 3.14
N GLU A 13 2.38 23.20 2.03
CA GLU A 13 1.67 22.91 0.78
C GLU A 13 0.62 21.81 0.98
N ALA A 14 0.96 20.72 1.68
CA ALA A 14 0.01 19.65 1.94
C ALA A 14 -1.16 20.11 2.81
N LEU A 15 -0.90 20.89 3.85
CA LEU A 15 -1.95 21.43 4.73
C LEU A 15 -2.81 22.47 4.03
N HIS A 16 -2.22 23.32 3.19
CA HIS A 16 -2.98 24.30 2.39
C HIS A 16 -3.94 23.62 1.40
N ASN A 17 -3.53 22.48 0.82
CA ASN A 17 -4.31 21.77 -0.20
C ASN A 17 -5.37 20.81 0.39
N VAL A 18 -5.45 20.69 1.71
CA VAL A 18 -6.36 19.77 2.39
C VAL A 18 -7.24 20.57 3.35
N SER A 19 -8.55 20.59 3.11
CA SER A 19 -9.50 21.22 4.03
C SER A 19 -9.41 20.59 5.42
N GLN A 20 -9.75 21.37 6.44
CA GLN A 20 -9.75 20.89 7.83
C GLN A 20 -10.61 19.63 8.02
N GLU A 21 -11.79 19.59 7.40
CA GLU A 21 -12.67 18.40 7.40
C GLU A 21 -11.97 17.17 6.81
N ARG A 22 -11.31 17.32 5.65
CA ARG A 22 -10.58 16.21 4.99
C ARG A 22 -9.33 15.80 5.76
N PHE A 23 -8.75 16.70 6.53
CA PHE A 23 -7.64 16.40 7.42
C PHE A 23 -8.12 15.58 8.60
N GLU A 24 -9.17 16.02 9.29
CA GLU A 24 -9.76 15.33 10.44
C GLU A 24 -10.25 13.93 10.06
N ALA A 25 -10.92 13.79 8.92
CA ALA A 25 -11.34 12.48 8.42
C ALA A 25 -10.16 11.51 8.22
N LYS A 26 -8.97 12.01 7.87
CA LYS A 26 -7.76 11.16 7.77
C LYS A 26 -7.18 10.82 9.12
N VAL A 27 -7.26 11.72 10.10
CA VAL A 27 -6.87 11.45 11.49
C VAL A 27 -7.75 10.33 12.05
N GLU A 28 -9.08 10.47 11.91
CA GLU A 28 -10.05 9.45 12.35
C GLU A 28 -9.84 8.11 11.66
N LEU A 29 -9.61 8.11 10.34
CA LEU A 29 -9.31 6.89 9.61
C LEU A 29 -8.06 6.19 10.16
N MET A 30 -6.96 6.92 10.36
CA MET A 30 -5.73 6.34 10.89
C MET A 30 -5.90 5.84 12.32
N ARG A 31 -6.66 6.57 13.15
CA ARG A 31 -7.02 6.16 14.50
C ARG A 31 -7.82 4.85 14.50
N SER A 32 -8.76 4.67 13.56
CA SER A 32 -9.52 3.42 13.41
C SER A 32 -8.63 2.22 13.06
N PHE A 33 -7.46 2.45 12.45
CA PHE A 33 -6.45 1.41 12.22
C PHE A 33 -5.47 1.24 13.40
N GLY A 34 -5.68 1.95 14.51
CA GLY A 34 -4.85 1.85 15.71
C GLY A 34 -3.63 2.75 15.73
N TRP A 35 -3.57 3.80 14.90
CA TRP A 35 -2.51 4.81 15.02
C TRP A 35 -2.79 5.74 16.21
N SER A 36 -1.76 6.01 17.00
CA SER A 36 -1.77 7.11 17.97
C SER A 36 -1.62 8.47 17.28
N GLU A 37 -2.00 9.55 17.95
CA GLU A 37 -1.80 10.92 17.46
C GLU A 37 -0.31 11.24 17.22
N SER A 38 0.57 10.70 18.07
CA SER A 38 2.01 10.88 17.94
C SER A 38 2.56 10.18 16.69
N GLU A 39 2.07 8.98 16.38
CA GLU A 39 2.40 8.25 15.16
C GLU A 39 1.90 8.97 13.91
N PHE A 40 0.67 9.47 13.93
CA PHE A 40 0.13 10.28 12.84
C PHE A 40 0.95 11.56 12.62
N SER A 41 1.23 12.32 13.68
CA SER A 41 2.06 13.54 13.60
C SER A 41 3.46 13.23 13.08
N SER A 42 4.08 12.14 13.54
CA SER A 42 5.37 11.66 13.06
C SER A 42 5.34 11.30 11.59
N ALA A 43 4.29 10.62 11.13
CA ALA A 43 4.10 10.28 9.73
C ALA A 43 3.96 11.52 8.84
N VAL A 44 3.16 12.52 9.26
CA VAL A 44 3.00 13.79 8.55
C VAL A 44 4.32 14.53 8.43
N ARG A 45 5.14 14.54 9.48
CA ARG A 45 6.48 15.16 9.43
C ARG A 45 7.44 14.47 8.46
N LYS A 46 7.27 13.15 8.25
CA LYS A 46 8.14 12.35 7.37
C LYS A 46 7.69 12.35 5.91
N ALA A 47 6.38 12.38 5.66
CA ALA A 47 5.81 12.24 4.31
C ALA A 47 4.47 13.01 4.17
N PRO A 48 4.46 14.34 4.31
CA PRO A 48 3.23 15.15 4.35
C PRO A 48 2.32 14.94 3.14
N THR A 49 2.89 14.59 1.99
CA THR A 49 2.18 14.37 0.73
C THR A 49 1.16 13.24 0.80
N PHE A 50 1.20 12.33 1.79
CA PHE A 50 0.15 11.32 1.93
C PHE A 50 -1.20 11.94 2.29
N LEU A 51 -1.21 13.14 2.88
CA LEU A 51 -2.44 13.89 3.19
C LEU A 51 -3.21 14.31 1.93
N CYS A 52 -2.52 14.42 0.79
CA CYS A 52 -3.14 14.74 -0.50
C CYS A 52 -3.83 13.53 -1.14
N ILE A 53 -3.60 12.31 -0.64
CA ILE A 53 -4.26 11.09 -1.14
C ILE A 53 -5.74 11.13 -0.74
N SER A 54 -6.63 10.62 -1.61
CA SER A 54 -8.06 10.49 -1.28
C SER A 54 -8.26 9.55 -0.09
N LEU A 55 -9.30 9.81 0.71
CA LEU A 55 -9.58 9.02 1.91
C LEU A 55 -9.76 7.53 1.59
N ASP A 56 -10.49 7.22 0.52
CA ASP A 56 -10.72 5.83 0.08
C ASP A 56 -9.45 5.13 -0.38
N MET A 57 -8.59 5.83 -1.12
CA MET A 57 -7.32 5.25 -1.57
C MET A 57 -6.39 5.01 -0.38
N LEU A 58 -6.40 5.91 0.60
CA LEU A 58 -5.63 5.78 1.83
C LEU A 58 -6.10 4.56 2.64
N ARG A 59 -7.42 4.40 2.80
CA ARG A 59 -8.04 3.20 3.41
C ARG A 59 -7.57 1.92 2.74
N ARG A 60 -7.74 1.80 1.41
CA ARG A 60 -7.32 0.61 0.65
C ARG A 60 -5.84 0.29 0.80
N LYS A 61 -4.98 1.31 0.82
CA LYS A 61 -3.53 1.13 1.01
C LYS A 61 -3.23 0.54 2.39
N VAL A 62 -3.81 1.12 3.45
CA VAL A 62 -3.57 0.66 4.82
C VAL A 62 -4.13 -0.76 5.01
N GLU A 63 -5.35 -1.03 4.56
CA GLU A 63 -5.95 -2.38 4.59
C GLU A 63 -5.10 -3.41 3.85
N PHE A 64 -4.56 -3.06 2.68
CA PHE A 64 -3.67 -3.98 1.95
C PHE A 64 -2.41 -4.29 2.77
N PHE A 65 -1.76 -3.28 3.34
CA PHE A 65 -0.55 -3.49 4.13
C PHE A 65 -0.81 -4.28 5.42
N ILE A 66 -1.96 -4.08 6.07
CA ILE A 66 -2.30 -4.82 7.29
C ILE A 66 -2.76 -6.23 6.95
N ASN A 67 -3.79 -6.37 6.14
CA ASN A 67 -4.51 -7.63 5.95
C ASN A 67 -3.81 -8.58 4.97
N VAL A 68 -3.11 -8.05 3.96
CA VAL A 68 -2.47 -8.87 2.92
C VAL A 68 -0.97 -9.02 3.18
N VAL A 69 -0.29 -7.91 3.49
CA VAL A 69 1.16 -7.95 3.74
C VAL A 69 1.48 -8.37 5.17
N GLY A 70 0.59 -8.13 6.13
CA GLY A 70 0.79 -8.48 7.54
C GLY A 70 1.63 -7.46 8.32
N TYR A 71 1.67 -6.19 7.89
CA TYR A 71 2.34 -5.14 8.64
C TYR A 71 1.47 -4.61 9.78
N THR A 72 2.12 -4.29 10.90
CA THR A 72 1.43 -3.63 12.01
C THR A 72 1.15 -2.15 11.65
N PRO A 73 0.07 -1.56 12.21
CA PRO A 73 -0.23 -0.14 12.00
C PRO A 73 0.96 0.77 12.33
N SER A 74 1.63 0.53 13.47
CA SER A 74 2.83 1.27 13.89
C SER A 74 3.98 1.18 12.89
N PHE A 75 4.18 0.02 12.25
CA PHE A 75 5.21 -0.14 11.22
C PHE A 75 4.91 0.70 9.97
N ILE A 76 3.64 0.82 9.59
CA ILE A 76 3.20 1.67 8.48
C ILE A 76 3.40 3.14 8.86
N ALA A 77 3.03 3.53 10.08
CA ALA A 77 3.21 4.88 10.61
C ALA A 77 4.69 5.31 10.66
N SER A 78 5.60 4.38 10.97
CA SER A 78 7.02 4.66 10.96
C SER A 78 7.59 4.81 9.53
N HIS A 79 6.89 4.28 8.51
CA HIS A 79 7.29 4.24 7.09
C HIS A 79 6.24 4.81 6.13
N PRO A 80 5.75 6.06 6.33
CA PRO A 80 4.59 6.59 5.60
C PRO A 80 4.82 6.75 4.09
N ASN A 81 6.08 6.78 3.65
CA ASN A 81 6.44 6.75 2.22
C ASN A 81 5.89 5.51 1.47
N LEU A 82 5.55 4.42 2.19
CA LEU A 82 4.84 3.28 1.62
C LEU A 82 3.50 3.68 1.00
N LEU A 83 2.78 4.61 1.64
CA LEU A 83 1.47 5.05 1.21
C LEU A 83 1.56 5.88 -0.08
N LEU A 84 2.73 6.42 -0.41
CA LEU A 84 2.96 7.20 -1.63
C LEU A 84 3.15 6.33 -2.88
N LEU A 85 3.48 5.05 -2.73
CA LEU A 85 3.68 4.13 -3.86
C LEU A 85 2.35 3.79 -4.53
N SER A 86 2.30 3.64 -5.86
CA SER A 86 1.05 3.22 -6.53
C SER A 86 0.63 1.82 -6.06
N LEU A 87 -0.58 1.71 -5.50
CA LEU A 87 -1.07 0.43 -4.97
C LEU A 87 -1.21 -0.60 -6.09
N GLN A 88 -1.94 -0.25 -7.16
CA GLN A 88 -2.22 -1.14 -8.29
C GLN A 88 -1.02 -1.33 -9.21
N LYS A 89 -0.26 -0.26 -9.51
CA LYS A 89 0.84 -0.34 -10.49
C LYS A 89 2.14 -0.87 -9.91
N THR A 90 2.34 -0.81 -8.59
CA THR A 90 3.65 -1.07 -7.99
C THR A 90 3.57 -2.02 -6.81
N VAL A 91 2.73 -1.74 -5.82
CA VAL A 91 2.73 -2.53 -4.58
C VAL A 91 2.16 -3.92 -4.82
N ILE A 92 0.96 -4.03 -5.39
CA ILE A 92 0.29 -5.32 -5.63
C ILE A 92 1.10 -6.23 -6.57
N PRO A 93 1.56 -5.77 -7.76
CA PRO A 93 2.26 -6.66 -8.69
C PRO A 93 3.57 -7.18 -8.11
N ARG A 94 4.31 -6.33 -7.38
CA ARG A 94 5.54 -6.74 -6.71
C ARG A 94 5.28 -7.68 -5.54
N PHE A 95 4.20 -7.47 -4.80
CA PHE A 95 3.79 -8.39 -3.75
C PHE A 95 3.47 -9.78 -4.31
N ARG A 96 2.72 -9.84 -5.42
CA ARG A 96 2.40 -11.11 -6.11
C ARG A 96 3.63 -11.84 -6.63
N VAL A 97 4.64 -11.12 -7.14
CA VAL A 97 5.94 -11.71 -7.48
C VAL A 97 6.58 -12.38 -6.27
N PHE A 98 6.60 -11.72 -5.11
CA PHE A 98 7.15 -12.33 -3.89
C PHE A 98 6.32 -13.51 -3.38
N GLU A 99 4.99 -13.43 -3.49
CA GLU A 99 4.09 -14.53 -3.14
C GLU A 99 4.40 -15.76 -4.01
N MET A 100 4.51 -15.59 -5.33
CA MET A 100 4.87 -16.66 -6.26
C MET A 100 6.26 -17.25 -5.97
N LEU A 101 7.26 -16.40 -5.73
CA LEU A 101 8.58 -16.89 -5.35
C LEU A 101 8.58 -17.65 -4.02
N ASN A 102 7.73 -17.24 -3.07
CA ASN A 102 7.58 -17.90 -1.79
C ASN A 102 6.87 -19.27 -1.92
N THR A 103 5.83 -19.39 -2.75
CA THR A 103 5.17 -20.69 -3.01
C THR A 103 6.10 -21.69 -3.70
N LYS A 104 7.06 -21.21 -4.50
CA LYS A 104 8.11 -22.03 -5.13
C LYS A 104 9.33 -22.28 -4.22
N GLY A 105 9.32 -21.79 -2.98
CA GLY A 105 10.44 -21.94 -2.04
C GLY A 105 11.71 -21.16 -2.41
N LEU A 106 11.63 -20.24 -3.37
CA LEU A 106 12.75 -19.45 -3.88
C LEU A 106 13.00 -18.16 -3.09
N TRP A 107 12.04 -17.77 -2.24
CA TRP A 107 12.12 -16.53 -1.47
C TRP A 107 11.64 -16.71 -0.03
N THR A 108 12.54 -16.52 0.93
CA THR A 108 12.23 -16.67 2.37
C THR A 108 12.28 -15.34 3.13
N ARG A 109 12.68 -14.25 2.47
CA ARG A 109 13.02 -12.96 3.13
C ARG A 109 11.83 -11.99 3.20
N ARG A 110 10.79 -12.34 3.97
CA ARG A 110 9.61 -11.46 4.18
C ARG A 110 9.98 -10.07 4.73
N GLY A 111 10.96 -10.00 5.63
CA GLY A 111 11.43 -8.73 6.22
C GLY A 111 12.10 -7.74 5.25
N LYS A 112 12.34 -8.12 3.98
CA LYS A 112 12.93 -7.22 2.98
C LYS A 112 11.92 -6.66 1.98
N PHE A 113 10.62 -7.02 2.08
CA PHE A 113 9.61 -6.54 1.13
C PHE A 113 9.57 -5.01 1.03
N LEU A 114 9.61 -4.32 2.17
CA LEU A 114 9.69 -2.85 2.25
C LEU A 114 10.81 -2.25 1.40
N TYR A 115 11.97 -2.89 1.37
CA TYR A 115 13.11 -2.42 0.60
C TYR A 115 12.89 -2.62 -0.91
N TYR A 116 12.44 -3.81 -1.31
CA TYR A 116 12.28 -4.14 -2.73
C TYR A 116 11.09 -3.45 -3.39
N VAL A 117 9.99 -3.21 -2.65
CA VAL A 117 8.83 -2.50 -3.19
C VAL A 117 9.15 -1.04 -3.56
N LYS A 118 10.20 -0.46 -2.95
CA LYS A 118 10.67 0.91 -3.21
C LYS A 118 11.70 1.03 -4.34
N LEU A 119 12.20 -0.08 -4.88
CA LEU A 119 13.18 -0.03 -5.98
C LEU A 119 12.56 0.57 -7.25
N SER A 120 13.40 1.14 -8.13
CA SER A 120 12.95 1.44 -9.50
C SER A 120 12.55 0.15 -10.22
N ASN A 121 11.73 0.25 -11.26
CA ASN A 121 11.33 -0.93 -12.04
C ASN A 121 12.54 -1.69 -12.57
N THR A 122 13.55 -0.99 -13.11
CA THR A 122 14.81 -1.59 -13.57
C THR A 122 15.51 -2.38 -12.46
N LYS A 123 15.73 -1.77 -11.28
CA LYS A 123 16.40 -2.43 -10.16
C LYS A 123 15.57 -3.59 -9.59
N PHE A 124 14.25 -3.49 -9.62
CA PHE A 124 13.38 -4.59 -9.21
C PHE A 124 13.50 -5.77 -10.16
N MET A 125 13.49 -5.52 -11.47
CA MET A 125 13.67 -6.54 -12.50
C MET A 125 15.01 -7.27 -12.33
N GLU A 126 16.11 -6.52 -12.27
CA GLU A 126 17.46 -7.08 -12.15
C GLU A 126 17.65 -7.93 -10.88
N LYS A 127 17.11 -7.47 -9.75
CA LYS A 127 17.38 -8.11 -8.45
C LYS A 127 16.39 -9.19 -8.07
N ILE A 128 15.15 -9.11 -8.55
CA ILE A 128 14.04 -9.99 -8.10
C ILE A 128 13.47 -10.82 -9.24
N VAL A 129 13.45 -10.35 -10.49
CA VAL A 129 12.77 -11.07 -11.58
C VAL A 129 13.76 -11.88 -12.41
N LEU A 130 14.78 -11.23 -12.96
CA LEU A 130 15.77 -11.88 -13.83
C LEU A 130 16.49 -13.08 -13.19
N PRO A 131 16.84 -13.08 -11.88
CA PRO A 131 17.47 -14.24 -11.26
C PRO A 131 16.62 -15.51 -11.22
N TYR A 132 15.30 -15.37 -11.39
CA TYR A 132 14.35 -16.49 -11.35
C TYR A 132 13.58 -16.67 -12.67
N LYS A 133 13.90 -15.91 -13.72
CA LYS A 133 13.13 -15.91 -14.99
C LYS A 133 13.00 -17.29 -15.63
N GLU A 134 14.04 -18.13 -15.55
CA GLU A 134 14.03 -19.49 -16.11
C GLU A 134 13.26 -20.47 -15.22
N LYS A 135 13.17 -20.20 -13.91
CA LYS A 135 12.51 -21.08 -12.94
C LYS A 135 11.02 -20.76 -12.80
N VAL A 136 10.67 -19.49 -13.01
CA VAL A 136 9.31 -18.95 -12.84
C VAL A 136 9.10 -17.89 -13.94
N PRO A 137 8.87 -18.30 -15.20
CA PRO A 137 8.64 -17.35 -16.29
C PRO A 137 7.41 -16.45 -16.07
N GLU A 138 6.43 -16.92 -15.28
CA GLU A 138 5.16 -16.23 -15.00
C GLU A 138 5.34 -14.91 -14.23
N LEU A 139 6.53 -14.65 -13.66
CA LEU A 139 6.81 -13.40 -12.95
C LEU A 139 6.64 -12.17 -13.84
N LEU A 140 6.93 -12.29 -15.14
CA LEU A 140 6.77 -11.19 -16.10
C LEU A 140 5.30 -10.88 -16.36
N ASP A 141 4.46 -11.90 -16.42
CA ASP A 141 3.03 -11.76 -16.69
C ASP A 141 2.33 -11.09 -15.50
N ILE A 142 2.73 -11.43 -14.27
CA ILE A 142 2.24 -10.77 -13.04
C ILE A 142 2.52 -9.25 -13.08
N LEU A 143 3.73 -8.85 -13.48
CA LEU A 143 4.09 -7.43 -13.55
C LEU A 143 3.37 -6.70 -14.69
N ARG A 144 3.15 -7.37 -15.82
CA ARG A 144 2.44 -6.81 -16.97
C ARG A 144 0.96 -6.59 -16.66
N ALA A 145 0.28 -7.58 -16.08
CA ALA A 145 -1.11 -7.46 -15.66
C ALA A 145 -1.31 -6.28 -14.70
N GLY A 146 -0.36 -6.04 -13.79
CA GLY A 146 -0.35 -4.89 -12.90
C GLY A 146 -0.23 -3.52 -13.59
N ALA A 147 0.46 -3.45 -14.74
CA ALA A 147 0.55 -2.25 -15.54
C ALA A 147 -0.78 -1.98 -16.28
N GLU A 148 -1.42 -3.04 -16.78
CA GLU A 148 -2.65 -3.00 -17.58
C GLU A 148 -3.92 -2.74 -16.75
N SER A 149 -3.93 -3.17 -15.47
CA SER A 149 -5.04 -2.95 -14.50
C SER A 149 -5.33 -1.47 -14.18
N SER A 150 -4.64 -0.54 -14.84
CA SER A 150 -4.87 0.90 -14.76
C SER A 150 -5.54 1.50 -15.99
N VAL A 151 -5.72 0.71 -17.05
CA VAL A 151 -6.30 1.13 -18.33
C VAL A 151 -7.76 0.66 -18.46
N SER A 152 -8.15 -0.40 -17.74
CA SER A 152 -9.53 -0.87 -17.67
C SER A 152 -10.03 -1.04 -16.23
N ALA A 153 -11.13 -0.35 -15.97
CA ALA A 153 -12.20 -0.66 -15.02
C ALA A 153 -12.38 0.31 -13.83
N PRO A 154 -13.54 1.00 -13.78
CA PRO A 154 -14.16 1.40 -12.53
C PRO A 154 -14.67 0.16 -11.76
N PHE A 155 -14.70 0.31 -10.43
CA PHE A 155 -15.35 -0.50 -9.39
C PHE A 155 -16.26 -1.67 -9.81
N SER A 156 -16.03 -2.85 -9.21
CA SER A 156 -17.03 -3.64 -8.46
C SER A 156 -16.37 -4.89 -7.86
N LEU A 157 -16.20 -4.93 -6.53
CA LEU A 157 -16.02 -6.20 -5.83
C LEU A 157 -17.42 -6.80 -5.67
N THR A 158 -17.78 -7.76 -6.53
CA THR A 158 -18.94 -8.61 -6.28
C THR A 158 -18.60 -9.55 -5.13
N THR A 159 -19.22 -9.30 -3.98
CA THR A 159 -19.23 -10.25 -2.87
C THR A 159 -20.53 -11.03 -2.98
N SER A 160 -20.46 -12.30 -3.37
CA SER A 160 -21.54 -13.26 -3.10
C SER A 160 -20.94 -14.57 -2.60
N CYS A 161 -20.95 -14.73 -1.29
CA CYS A 161 -21.00 -16.05 -0.69
C CYS A 161 -21.83 -16.00 0.60
N LEU A 162 -22.95 -16.74 0.53
CA LEU A 162 -23.55 -17.55 1.58
C LEU A 162 -24.09 -16.84 2.82
N THR A 163 -25.43 -16.80 2.92
CA THR A 163 -26.09 -17.31 4.12
C THR A 163 -27.18 -18.29 3.70
N SER A 164 -27.04 -19.53 4.14
CA SER A 164 -28.14 -20.49 4.22
C SER A 164 -28.62 -20.56 5.66
N THR A 165 -29.92 -20.81 5.78
CA THR A 165 -30.61 -21.46 6.90
C THR A 165 -31.12 -20.56 8.02
N THR A 166 -32.44 -20.34 8.00
CA THR A 166 -33.26 -20.59 9.20
C THR A 166 -34.58 -21.22 8.77
N SER A 167 -34.82 -22.42 9.30
CA SER A 167 -36.06 -23.20 9.21
C SER A 167 -37.06 -22.68 10.24
N LEU A 168 -38.36 -22.59 9.88
CA LEU A 168 -39.51 -22.83 10.75
C LEU A 168 -40.82 -22.84 9.94
N GLY A 169 -41.63 -23.90 10.14
CA GLY A 169 -43.05 -23.96 9.80
C GLY A 169 -43.42 -25.02 8.76
N TYR A 170 -43.68 -26.26 9.18
CA TYR A 170 -45.00 -26.79 9.53
C TYR A 170 -44.84 -28.13 10.27
#